data_AF-A0A0N0V4X9-F1
#
_entry.id   AF-A0A0N0V4X9-F1
#
_cell.length_a   1.000
_cell.length_b   1.000
_cell.length_c   1.000
_cell.angle_alpha   90.00
_cell.angle_beta   90.00
_cell.angle_gamma   90.00
#
_symmetry.space_group_name_H-M   'P 1'
#
loop_
_entity.id
_entity.type
_entity.pdbx_description
1 polymer ?
#
loop_
_entity_poly.entity_id
_entity_poly.type
_entity_poly.pdbx_seq_one_letter_code
_entity_poly.pdbx_strand_id
1 'polypeptide(L)' 'MPEFSEADTIRILVATDNHVGYEERDPIRKDDSWRTFDEVLNLARTEDVDMVLLAGDLFHDNKPS' A
#
# COMPACT_ATOMS: atom_id res chain seq x y z
N MET A 1 11.60 -33.73 7.58
CA MET A 1 10.60 -32.76 7.07
C MET A 1 11.14 -32.23 5.77
N PRO A 2 10.32 -31.97 4.74
CA PRO A 2 10.83 -31.31 3.54
C PRO A 2 11.41 -29.94 3.93
N GLU A 3 12.57 -29.61 3.41
CA GLU A 3 13.13 -28.26 3.50
C GLU A 3 12.49 -27.43 2.38
N PHE A 4 11.89 -26.31 2.76
CA PHE A 4 11.34 -25.33 1.82
C PHE A 4 12.40 -24.29 1.52
N SER A 5 12.53 -23.93 0.25
CA SER A 5 13.38 -22.83 -0.21
C SER A 5 12.60 -21.52 -0.24
N GLU A 6 13.30 -20.42 -0.50
CA GLU A 6 12.66 -19.12 -0.73
C GLU A 6 11.70 -19.17 -1.92
N ALA A 7 12.02 -19.92 -2.98
CA ALA A 7 11.15 -20.11 -4.14
C ALA A 7 9.85 -20.86 -3.82
N ASP A 8 9.77 -21.52 -2.66
CA ASP A 8 8.56 -22.19 -2.16
C ASP A 8 7.71 -21.27 -1.26
N THR A 9 8.13 -20.03 -1.03
CA THR A 9 7.47 -19.06 -0.15
C THR A 9 7.01 -17.84 -0.95
N ILE A 10 5.75 -17.43 -0.76
CA ILE A 10 5.21 -16.20 -1.36
C ILE A 10 5.17 -15.11 -0.29
N ARG A 11 5.90 -14.01 -0.53
CA ARG A 11 5.90 -12.78 0.29
C ARG A 11 4.77 -11.88 -0.16
N ILE A 12 3.85 -11.59 0.75
CA ILE A 12 2.70 -10.72 0.49
C ILE A 12 2.77 -9.51 1.40
N LEU A 13 2.84 -8.30 0.82
CA LEU A 13 2.60 -7.07 1.57
C LEU A 13 1.10 -6.84 1.70
N VAL A 14 0.61 -6.60 2.91
CA VAL A 14 -0.81 -6.34 3.17
C VAL A 14 -0.99 -4.89 3.61
N ALA A 15 -1.89 -4.17 2.96
CA ALA A 15 -2.33 -2.83 3.35
C ALA A 15 -3.84 -2.67 3.12
N THR A 16 -4.45 -1.67 3.77
CA THR A 16 -5.89 -1.39 3.65
C THR A 16 -6.17 0.06 4.03
N ASP A 17 -7.33 0.58 3.62
CA ASP A 17 -7.87 1.87 4.04
C ASP A 17 -6.86 3.02 3.85
N ASN A 18 -6.19 3.02 2.69
CA ASN A 18 -5.20 4.05 2.36
C ASN A 18 -5.82 5.43 2.22
N HIS A 19 -7.10 5.50 1.83
CA HIS A 19 -7.88 6.72 1.65
C HIS A 19 -7.07 7.82 0.94
N VAL A 20 -6.44 7.48 -0.18
CA VAL A 20 -5.74 8.45 -1.02
C VAL A 20 -6.73 9.53 -1.45
N GLY A 21 -6.36 10.80 -1.22
CA GLY A 21 -7.24 11.95 -1.40
C GLY A 21 -7.87 12.49 -0.11
N TYR A 22 -7.72 11.80 1.03
CA TYR A 22 -8.15 12.35 2.32
C TYR A 22 -7.42 13.66 2.61
N GLU A 23 -8.19 14.70 2.91
CA GLU A 23 -7.73 16.07 3.21
C GLU A 23 -6.94 16.74 2.07
N GLU A 24 -7.16 16.36 0.81
CA GLU A 24 -6.45 16.88 -0.37
C GLU A 24 -6.51 18.42 -0.54
N ARG A 25 -7.49 19.09 0.10
CA ARG A 25 -7.67 20.56 0.05
C ARG A 25 -7.10 21.28 1.26
N ASP A 26 -6.69 20.56 2.30
CA ASP A 26 -6.09 21.15 3.48
C ASP A 26 -4.66 21.63 3.14
N PRO A 27 -4.30 22.90 3.41
CA PRO A 27 -3.02 23.46 2.99
C PRO A 27 -1.81 22.79 3.63
N ILE A 28 -1.98 22.12 4.78
CA ILE A 28 -0.92 21.47 5.55
C ILE A 28 -0.90 19.96 5.26
N ARG A 29 -2.07 19.31 5.22
CA ARG A 29 -2.24 17.85 5.22
C ARG A 29 -2.52 17.23 3.85
N LYS A 30 -2.70 18.05 2.80
CA LYS A 30 -3.00 17.61 1.42
C LYS A 30 -2.12 16.49 0.88
N ASP A 31 -0.87 16.39 1.36
CA ASP A 31 0.09 15.42 0.87
C ASP A 31 0.20 14.16 1.72
N ASP A 32 -0.46 14.10 2.88
CA ASP A 32 -0.26 13.03 3.86
C ASP A 32 -0.71 11.68 3.30
N SER A 33 -1.90 11.62 2.71
CA SER A 33 -2.52 10.37 2.25
C SER A 33 -1.73 9.73 1.10
N TRP A 34 -1.41 10.50 0.06
CA TRP A 34 -0.71 9.95 -1.10
C TRP A 34 0.77 9.64 -0.81
N ARG A 35 1.47 10.43 0.02
CA ARG A 35 2.86 10.14 0.39
C ARG A 35 2.98 8.89 1.25
N THR A 36 2.04 8.67 2.15
CA THR A 36 1.99 7.43 2.95
C THR A 36 1.73 6.22 2.06
N PHE A 37 0.85 6.35 1.06
CA PHE A 37 0.64 5.27 0.08
C PHE A 37 1.89 5.02 -0.80
N ASP A 38 2.62 6.07 -1.19
CA ASP A 38 3.90 5.93 -1.89
C ASP A 38 4.96 5.19 -1.04
N GLU A 39 4.99 5.43 0.27
CA GLU A 39 5.84 4.66 1.20
C GLU A 39 5.48 3.17 1.17
N VAL A 40 4.19 2.82 1.21
CA VAL A 40 3.72 1.41 1.13
C VAL A 40 4.25 0.73 -0.13
N LEU A 41 4.17 1.41 -1.29
CA LEU A 41 4.66 0.85 -2.56
C LEU A 41 6.18 0.78 -2.62
N ASN A 42 6.89 1.76 -2.06
CA ASN A 42 8.34 1.73 -1.97
C ASN A 42 8.82 0.61 -1.03
N LEU A 43 8.10 0.34 0.07
CA LEU A 43 8.36 -0.80 0.95
C LEU A 43 8.13 -2.12 0.22
N ALA A 44 7.02 -2.27 -0.53
CA ALA A 44 6.77 -3.48 -1.33
C ALA A 44 7.95 -3.81 -2.26
N ARG A 45 8.46 -2.79 -2.97
CA ARG A 45 9.63 -2.95 -3.85
C ARG A 45 10.92 -3.22 -3.08
N THR A 46 11.15 -2.51 -1.98
CA THR A 46 12.38 -2.62 -1.18
C THR A 46 12.48 -3.99 -0.52
N GLU A 47 11.35 -4.54 -0.08
CA GLU A 47 11.23 -5.85 0.57
C GLU A 47 11.05 -7.00 -0.43
N ASP A 48 11.14 -6.72 -1.74
CA ASP A 48 11.03 -7.68 -2.85
C ASP A 48 9.85 -8.65 -2.66
N VAL A 49 8.66 -8.10 -2.43
CA VAL A 49 7.46 -8.92 -2.24
C VAL A 49 6.94 -9.43 -3.58
N ASP A 50 6.40 -10.64 -3.60
CA ASP A 50 5.81 -11.23 -4.80
C ASP A 50 4.50 -10.54 -5.20
N MET A 51 3.77 -10.01 -4.23
CA MET A 51 2.53 -9.26 -4.46
C MET A 51 2.16 -8.32 -3.31
N VAL A 52 1.31 -7.34 -3.64
CA VAL A 52 0.64 -6.47 -2.67
C VAL A 52 -0.85 -6.82 -2.63
N LEU A 53 -1.39 -7.01 -1.44
CA LEU A 53 -2.82 -7.20 -1.18
C LEU A 53 -3.39 -5.95 -0.52
N LEU A 54 -4.28 -5.26 -1.24
CA LEU A 54 -5.05 -4.13 -0.72
C LEU A 54 -6.46 -4.59 -0.33
N ALA A 55 -6.84 -4.44 0.94
CA ALA A 55 -8.09 -5.02 1.46
C ALA A 55 -9.33 -4.11 1.40
N GLY A 56 -9.18 -2.86 0.95
CA GLY A 56 -10.31 -1.93 0.81
C GLY A 56 -9.88 -0.47 0.81
N ASP A 57 -10.82 0.42 0.46
CA ASP A 57 -10.75 1.87 0.61
C ASP A 57 -9.40 2.51 0.19
N LEU A 58 -8.93 2.12 -0.99
CA LEU A 58 -7.72 2.71 -1.59
C LEU A 58 -7.88 4.23 -1.76
N PHE A 59 -9.04 4.67 -2.25
CA PHE A 59 -9.36 6.09 -2.40
C PHE A 59 -10.33 6.53 -1.32
N HIS A 60 -10.23 7.80 -0.92
CA HIS A 60 -11.14 8.39 0.06
C HIS A 60 -12.54 8.59 -0.51
N ASP A 61 -12.63 9.12 -1.72
CA ASP A 61 -13.88 9.39 -2.41
C ASP A 61 -14.22 8.29 -3.43
N ASN A 62 -15.51 7.99 -3.58
CA ASN A 62 -15.99 7.04 -4.59
C ASN A 62 -15.73 7.50 -6.04
N LYS A 63 -15.44 8.78 -6.23
CA LYS A 63 -15.01 9.40 -7.48
C LYS A 63 -13.79 10.25 -7.14
N PRO A 64 -12.58 9.68 -7.22
CA PRO A 64 -11.33 10.41 -6.98
C PRO A 64 -11.23 11.65 -7.87
N SER A 65 -10.46 12.64 -7.41
CA SER A 65 -10.24 13.93 -8.10
C SER A 65 -9.52 13.81 -9.45
#